data_AF-A0A6N9DGF2-F1
#
_entry.id   AF-A0A6N9DGF2-F1
#
_cell.length_a   1.000
_cell.length_b   1.000
_cell.length_c   1.000
_cell.angle_alpha   90.00
_cell.angle_beta   90.00
_cell.angle_gamma   90.00
#
_symmetry.space_group_name_H-M   'P 1'
#
loop_
_entity.id
_entity.type
_entity.pdbx_description
1 polymer ?
#
loop_
_entity_poly.entity_id
_entity_poly.type
_entity_poly.pdbx_seq_one_letter_code
_entity_poly.pdbx_strand_id
1 'polypeptide(L)'
;MFPWPQRSFQWLRYCVRNPVEFIVGTVHLTDELRDPYEYGLHELPQKSTLMGQQLLNPPTVEGWHTGKEWIDSALLMERVNFAVERIGNQDAPGVEKMVDRVASGREWIEPAEILDAALYELGALELGSKSRTALLDEVGTNNPLRCDGANRKQYEAAILETFQLITASREYQLG
;
A
#
# COMPACT_ATOMS: atom_id res chain seq x y z
N MET A 1 -16.29 -29.94 3.41
CA MET A 1 -15.73 -28.65 3.89
C MET A 1 -14.24 -28.87 4.09
N PHE A 2 -13.44 -28.57 3.07
CA PHE A 2 -11.98 -28.77 3.14
C PHE A 2 -11.35 -27.61 3.92
N PRO A 3 -10.59 -27.87 5.00
CA PRO A 3 -9.89 -26.82 5.72
C PRO A 3 -8.69 -26.37 4.88
N TRP A 4 -8.68 -25.10 4.50
CA TRP A 4 -7.53 -24.47 3.84
C TRP A 4 -6.33 -24.47 4.80
N PRO A 5 -5.12 -24.89 4.38
CA PRO A 5 -3.94 -24.84 5.22
C PRO A 5 -3.44 -23.40 5.37
N GLN A 6 -3.30 -22.93 6.60
CA GLN A 6 -2.72 -21.64 7.01
C GLN A 6 -1.19 -21.51 6.72
N ARG A 7 -0.67 -22.17 5.68
CA ARG A 7 0.78 -22.27 5.37
C ARG A 7 1.18 -21.70 4.01
N SER A 8 0.41 -20.78 3.43
CA SER A 8 0.68 -20.22 2.10
C SER A 8 1.32 -18.82 2.07
N PHE A 9 1.37 -18.08 3.19
CA PHE A 9 1.76 -16.66 3.14
C PHE A 9 3.27 -16.37 3.18
N GLN A 10 4.12 -17.29 3.65
CA GLN A 10 5.57 -17.04 3.72
C GLN A 10 6.29 -17.03 2.36
N TRP A 11 5.76 -17.74 1.35
CA TRP A 11 6.37 -17.79 0.01
C TRP A 11 6.00 -16.59 -0.87
N LEU A 12 4.85 -15.96 -0.64
CA LEU A 12 4.41 -14.77 -1.39
C LEU A 12 5.32 -13.54 -1.15
N ARG A 13 6.00 -13.46 0.00
CA ARG A 13 6.94 -12.37 0.33
C ARG A 13 8.26 -12.40 -0.46
N TYR A 14 8.55 -13.47 -1.21
CA TYR A 14 9.80 -13.61 -1.97
C TYR A 14 9.67 -13.29 -3.47
N CYS A 15 8.43 -13.20 -3.97
CA CYS A 15 8.15 -12.87 -5.36
C CYS A 15 7.40 -11.55 -5.45
N VAL A 16 7.80 -10.69 -6.38
CA VAL A 16 7.09 -9.43 -6.63
C VAL A 16 5.66 -9.78 -7.02
N ARG A 17 4.67 -9.28 -6.26
CA ARG A 17 3.24 -9.45 -6.54
C ARG A 17 2.95 -9.11 -8.00
N ASN A 18 2.21 -9.97 -8.71
CA ASN A 18 1.80 -9.65 -10.07
C ASN A 18 0.86 -8.41 -10.08
N PRO A 19 0.73 -7.68 -11.21
CA PRO A 19 -0.12 -6.49 -11.28
C PRO A 19 -1.55 -6.68 -10.76
N VAL A 20 -2.19 -7.81 -11.03
CA VAL A 20 -3.57 -8.07 -10.59
C VAL A 20 -3.63 -8.21 -9.07
N GLU A 21 -2.74 -9.01 -8.49
CA GLU A 21 -2.63 -9.21 -7.05
C GLU A 21 -2.33 -7.89 -6.33
N PHE A 22 -1.44 -7.07 -6.89
CA PHE A 22 -1.12 -5.76 -6.36
C PHE A 22 -2.34 -4.84 -6.34
N ILE A 23 -3.03 -4.72 -7.49
CA ILE A 23 -4.21 -3.88 -7.63
C ILE A 23 -5.33 -4.32 -6.68
N VAL A 24 -5.66 -5.62 -6.68
CA VAL A 24 -6.73 -6.15 -5.81
C VAL A 24 -6.36 -5.99 -4.34
N GLY A 25 -5.10 -6.22 -3.96
CA GLY A 25 -4.61 -6.02 -2.60
C GLY A 25 -4.77 -4.58 -2.13
N THR A 26 -4.41 -3.60 -2.96
CA THR A 26 -4.56 -2.18 -2.63
C THR A 26 -6.03 -1.78 -2.53
N VAL A 27 -6.88 -2.16 -3.49
CA VAL A 27 -8.33 -1.88 -3.44
C VAL A 27 -8.98 -2.49 -2.20
N HIS A 28 -8.57 -3.71 -1.84
CA HIS A 28 -9.06 -4.37 -0.63
C HIS A 28 -8.63 -3.62 0.64
N LEU A 29 -7.39 -3.11 0.67
CA LEU A 29 -6.82 -2.37 1.79
C LEU A 29 -7.49 -1.00 1.98
N THR A 30 -7.81 -0.31 0.87
CA THR A 30 -8.56 0.96 0.89
C THR A 30 -10.06 0.77 1.11
N ASP A 31 -10.53 -0.48 1.17
CA ASP A 31 -11.94 -0.85 1.34
C ASP A 31 -12.85 -0.23 0.26
N GLU A 32 -12.32 -0.06 -0.93
CA GLU A 32 -13.03 0.45 -2.11
C GLU A 32 -13.60 -0.70 -2.95
N LEU A 33 -14.58 -0.39 -3.80
CA LEU A 33 -15.22 -1.30 -4.75
C LEU A 33 -15.82 -2.55 -4.08
N ARG A 34 -16.40 -2.37 -2.88
CA ARG A 34 -17.03 -3.44 -2.10
C ARG A 34 -18.48 -3.67 -2.49
N ASP A 35 -19.12 -2.63 -3.02
CA ASP A 35 -20.52 -2.65 -3.39
C ASP A 35 -20.71 -2.54 -4.93
N PRO A 36 -21.68 -3.25 -5.54
CA PRO A 36 -21.93 -3.22 -6.97
C PRO A 36 -22.35 -1.84 -7.54
N TYR A 37 -22.73 -0.88 -6.69
CA TYR A 37 -23.05 0.49 -7.06
C TYR A 37 -21.82 1.41 -7.09
N GLU A 38 -20.65 0.94 -6.61
CA GLU A 38 -19.40 1.68 -6.72
C GLU A 38 -18.85 1.62 -8.15
N TYR A 39 -18.46 2.78 -8.68
CA TYR A 39 -17.91 2.92 -10.03
C TYR A 39 -16.38 2.77 -10.02
N GLY A 40 -15.79 2.48 -11.17
CA GLY A 40 -14.32 2.42 -11.35
C GLY A 40 -13.73 1.01 -11.42
N LEU A 41 -14.51 -0.05 -11.12
CA LEU A 41 -14.05 -1.44 -11.28
C LEU A 41 -13.58 -1.75 -12.72
N HIS A 42 -14.25 -1.16 -13.71
CA HIS A 42 -13.95 -1.32 -15.13
C HIS A 42 -12.59 -0.71 -15.55
N GLU A 43 -12.01 0.17 -14.74
CA GLU A 43 -10.71 0.81 -15.01
C GLU A 43 -9.53 -0.05 -14.53
N LEU A 44 -9.74 -0.93 -13.56
CA LEU A 44 -8.69 -1.77 -12.98
C LEU A 44 -7.98 -2.67 -14.01
N PRO A 45 -8.66 -3.29 -14.99
CA PRO A 45 -8.01 -4.05 -16.06
C PRO A 45 -7.00 -3.21 -16.87
N GLN A 46 -7.31 -1.92 -17.10
CA GLN A 46 -6.40 -1.02 -17.80
C GLN A 46 -5.17 -0.72 -16.94
N LYS A 47 -5.34 -0.48 -15.63
CA LYS A 47 -4.21 -0.30 -14.70
C LYS A 47 -3.30 -1.53 -14.68
N SER A 48 -3.86 -2.74 -14.68
CA SER A 48 -3.09 -3.99 -14.79
C SER A 48 -2.27 -4.05 -16.10
N THR A 49 -2.87 -3.59 -17.20
CA THR A 49 -2.20 -3.54 -18.51
C THR A 49 -1.04 -2.55 -18.52
N LEU A 50 -1.21 -1.36 -17.92
CA LEU A 50 -0.14 -0.36 -17.78
C LEU A 50 1.02 -0.86 -16.92
N MET A 51 0.73 -1.75 -15.97
CA MET A 51 1.74 -2.45 -15.17
C MET A 51 2.30 -3.72 -15.85
N GLY A 52 2.01 -3.94 -17.14
CA GLY A 52 2.62 -5.02 -17.94
C GLY A 52 1.86 -6.34 -17.95
N GLN A 53 0.66 -6.42 -17.36
CA GLN A 53 -0.19 -7.61 -17.39
C GLN A 53 -1.57 -7.31 -17.97
N GLN A 54 -1.73 -7.55 -19.26
CA GLN A 54 -3.05 -7.56 -19.88
C GLN A 54 -3.81 -8.85 -19.50
N LEU A 55 -5.04 -8.70 -19.01
CA LEU A 55 -5.86 -9.83 -18.60
C LEU A 55 -6.24 -10.71 -19.80
N LEU A 56 -6.14 -12.03 -19.62
CA LEU A 56 -6.48 -13.05 -20.63
C LEU A 56 -5.69 -12.95 -21.95
N ASN A 57 -4.59 -12.18 -21.97
CA ASN A 57 -3.73 -12.00 -23.14
C ASN A 57 -2.26 -12.18 -22.75
N PRO A 58 -1.75 -13.42 -22.64
CA PRO A 58 -0.35 -13.65 -22.35
C PRO A 58 0.52 -13.15 -23.51
N PRO A 59 1.69 -12.54 -23.23
CA PRO A 59 2.55 -11.96 -24.27
C PRO A 59 3.18 -13.01 -25.19
N THR A 60 3.41 -14.24 -24.70
CA THR A 60 4.01 -15.33 -25.46
C THR A 60 3.34 -16.67 -25.16
N VAL A 61 3.69 -17.72 -25.92
CA VAL A 61 3.26 -19.10 -25.66
C VAL A 61 3.77 -19.66 -24.33
N GLU A 62 4.80 -19.05 -23.73
CA GLU A 62 5.31 -19.39 -22.40
C GLU A 62 4.43 -18.82 -21.27
N GLY A 63 3.47 -17.94 -21.60
CA GLY A 63 2.58 -17.30 -20.66
C GLY A 63 3.06 -15.91 -20.25
N TRP A 64 2.71 -15.49 -19.03
CA TRP A 64 3.13 -14.20 -18.45
C TRP A 64 4.53 -14.28 -17.87
N HIS A 65 5.33 -13.23 -18.09
CA HIS A 65 6.64 -13.09 -17.46
C HIS A 65 6.49 -12.96 -15.93
N THR A 66 7.41 -13.60 -15.19
CA THR A 66 7.43 -13.62 -13.71
C THR A 66 8.87 -13.36 -13.20
N GLY A 67 9.08 -13.28 -11.88
CA GLY A 67 10.40 -13.03 -11.27
C GLY A 67 10.64 -11.56 -10.90
N LYS A 68 11.90 -11.11 -10.86
CA LYS A 68 12.26 -9.68 -10.65
C LYS A 68 12.64 -8.96 -11.93
N GLU A 69 12.94 -9.69 -13.00
CA GLU A 69 13.38 -9.13 -14.28
C GLU A 69 12.21 -8.63 -15.15
N TRP A 70 10.97 -9.03 -14.84
CA TRP A 70 9.80 -8.61 -15.63
C TRP A 70 9.38 -7.16 -15.35
N ILE A 71 9.79 -6.60 -14.20
CA ILE A 71 9.46 -5.22 -13.81
C ILE A 71 10.58 -4.27 -14.20
N ASP A 72 10.29 -3.34 -15.09
CA ASP A 72 11.18 -2.22 -15.41
C ASP A 72 10.78 -0.95 -14.64
N SER A 73 11.55 0.13 -14.82
CA SER A 73 11.30 1.40 -14.14
C SER A 73 9.95 2.04 -14.51
N ALA A 74 9.45 1.83 -15.73
CA ALA A 74 8.18 2.38 -16.17
C ALA A 74 7.00 1.64 -15.52
N LEU A 75 7.04 0.30 -15.51
CA LEU A 75 6.03 -0.52 -14.84
C LEU A 75 6.02 -0.29 -13.32
N LEU A 76 7.20 -0.12 -12.72
CA LEU A 76 7.33 0.23 -11.31
C LEU A 76 6.68 1.58 -10.98
N MET A 77 6.87 2.58 -11.85
CA MET A 77 6.26 3.90 -11.67
C MET A 77 4.72 3.82 -11.71
N GLU A 78 4.14 3.02 -12.60
CA GLU A 78 2.69 2.79 -12.63
C GLU A 78 2.16 2.17 -11.33
N ARG A 79 2.91 1.23 -10.73
CA ARG A 79 2.54 0.65 -9.42
C ARG A 79 2.63 1.66 -8.28
N VAL A 80 3.67 2.49 -8.27
CA VAL A 80 3.82 3.58 -7.28
C VAL A 80 2.67 4.55 -7.41
N ASN A 81 2.38 5.04 -8.63
CA ASN A 81 1.30 5.97 -8.87
C ASN A 81 -0.04 5.41 -8.39
N PHE A 82 -0.35 4.16 -8.75
CA PHE A 82 -1.58 3.52 -8.33
C PHE A 82 -1.69 3.39 -6.80
N ALA A 83 -0.64 2.93 -6.12
CA ALA A 83 -0.68 2.77 -4.67
C ALA A 83 -0.76 4.11 -3.93
N VAL A 84 0.04 5.11 -4.34
CA VAL A 84 0.04 6.45 -3.73
C VAL A 84 -1.30 7.15 -3.94
N GLU A 85 -1.91 7.01 -5.13
CA GLU A 85 -3.23 7.56 -5.44
C GLU A 85 -4.32 6.97 -4.54
N ARG A 86 -4.37 5.64 -4.43
CA ARG A 86 -5.43 4.96 -3.67
C ARG A 86 -5.25 5.08 -2.17
N ILE A 87 -4.04 4.84 -1.67
CA ILE A 87 -3.75 4.92 -0.23
C ILE A 87 -3.74 6.38 0.25
N GLY A 88 -3.44 7.32 -0.65
CA GLY A 88 -3.56 8.75 -0.41
C GLY A 88 -5.00 9.28 -0.43
N ASN A 89 -5.98 8.47 -0.83
CA ASN A 89 -7.38 8.89 -0.85
C ASN A 89 -7.96 8.86 0.57
N GLN A 90 -7.97 10.01 1.25
CA GLN A 90 -8.51 10.12 2.62
C GLN A 90 -10.01 9.80 2.69
N ASP A 91 -10.74 9.97 1.59
CA ASP A 91 -12.18 9.66 1.51
C ASP A 91 -12.44 8.15 1.35
N ALA A 92 -11.41 7.34 1.13
CA ALA A 92 -11.55 5.89 1.06
C ALA A 92 -11.81 5.31 2.46
N PRO A 93 -12.88 4.50 2.67
CA PRO A 93 -13.27 4.03 3.99
C PRO A 93 -12.17 3.24 4.72
N GLY A 94 -11.36 2.47 3.98
CA GLY A 94 -10.25 1.71 4.55
C GLY A 94 -9.10 2.62 5.01
N VAL A 95 -8.84 3.70 4.27
CA VAL A 95 -7.81 4.69 4.61
C VAL A 95 -8.21 5.44 5.87
N GLU A 96 -9.44 5.95 5.96
CA GLU A 96 -9.96 6.61 7.17
C GLU A 96 -9.82 5.68 8.39
N LYS A 97 -10.27 4.42 8.26
CA LYS A 97 -10.14 3.43 9.34
C LYS A 97 -8.69 3.15 9.72
N MET A 98 -7.74 3.13 8.77
CA MET A 98 -6.31 2.95 9.06
C MET A 98 -5.76 4.14 9.84
N VAL A 99 -6.05 5.37 9.40
CA VAL A 99 -5.63 6.60 10.08
C VAL A 99 -6.18 6.66 11.51
N ASP A 100 -7.47 6.35 11.69
CA ASP A 100 -8.11 6.28 12.99
C ASP A 100 -7.46 5.24 13.90
N ARG A 101 -7.09 4.06 13.37
CA ARG A 101 -6.39 3.02 14.16
C ARG A 101 -4.99 3.46 14.59
N VAL A 102 -4.27 4.21 13.76
CA VAL A 102 -2.96 4.76 14.12
C VAL A 102 -3.07 5.76 15.27
N ALA A 103 -4.08 6.64 15.24
CA ALA A 103 -4.29 7.67 16.26
C ALA A 103 -5.03 7.16 17.53
N SER A 104 -5.78 6.06 17.41
CA SER A 104 -6.67 5.56 18.46
C SER A 104 -5.93 5.26 19.78
N GLY A 105 -6.47 5.81 20.88
CA GLY A 105 -5.98 5.56 22.24
C GLY A 105 -4.69 6.32 22.61
N ARG A 106 -4.25 7.28 21.78
CA ARG A 106 -3.06 8.09 22.01
C ARG A 106 -3.44 9.54 22.31
N GLU A 107 -2.67 10.20 23.18
CA GLU A 107 -2.76 11.66 23.36
C GLU A 107 -1.75 12.39 22.47
N TRP A 108 -0.57 11.79 22.31
CA TRP A 108 0.50 12.26 21.44
C TRP A 108 1.04 11.08 20.63
N ILE A 109 1.54 11.38 19.43
CA ILE A 109 2.18 10.40 18.57
C ILE A 109 3.50 10.95 18.03
N GLU A 110 4.57 10.19 18.24
CA GLU A 110 5.91 10.52 17.73
C GLU A 110 6.04 10.10 16.25
N PRO A 111 6.85 10.79 15.43
CA PRO A 111 7.11 10.41 14.03
C PRO A 111 7.49 8.94 13.84
N ALA A 112 8.32 8.40 14.73
CA ALA A 112 8.72 6.99 14.70
C ALA A 112 7.53 6.05 14.96
N GLU A 113 6.62 6.43 15.84
CA GLU A 113 5.41 5.65 16.15
C GLU A 113 4.38 5.75 15.03
N ILE A 114 4.33 6.87 14.29
CA ILE A 114 3.55 6.98 13.04
C ILE A 114 4.08 5.98 12.03
N LEU A 115 5.39 5.99 11.78
CA LEU A 115 6.03 5.08 10.82
C LEU A 115 5.80 3.62 11.18
N ASP A 116 6.02 3.22 12.42
CA ASP A 116 5.88 1.82 12.84
C ASP A 116 4.42 1.36 12.79
N ALA A 117 3.46 2.20 13.22
CA ALA A 117 2.04 1.89 13.11
C ALA A 117 1.59 1.82 11.65
N ALA A 118 2.12 2.70 10.80
CA ALA A 118 1.81 2.71 9.38
C ALA A 118 2.32 1.48 8.63
N LEU A 119 3.53 1.02 8.94
CA LEU A 119 4.06 -0.24 8.41
C LEU A 119 3.21 -1.45 8.82
N TYR A 120 2.64 -1.41 10.03
CA TYR A 120 1.71 -2.43 10.50
C TYR A 120 0.40 -2.42 9.69
N GLU A 121 -0.24 -1.25 9.57
CA GLU A 121 -1.51 -1.09 8.83
C GLU A 121 -1.38 -1.48 7.35
N LEU A 122 -0.24 -1.18 6.71
CA LEU A 122 0.02 -1.52 5.31
C LEU A 122 0.48 -2.98 5.09
N GLY A 123 0.31 -3.87 6.07
CA GLY A 123 0.54 -5.31 5.93
C GLY A 123 1.77 -5.85 6.67
N ALA A 124 2.16 -5.22 7.79
CA ALA A 124 3.32 -5.60 8.60
C ALA A 124 4.61 -5.74 7.77
N LEU A 125 4.94 -4.64 7.08
CA LEU A 125 6.09 -4.52 6.20
C LEU A 125 7.38 -4.37 7.00
N GLU A 126 8.44 -5.01 6.52
CA GLU A 126 9.79 -4.88 7.07
C GLU A 126 10.62 -4.01 6.14
N LEU A 127 11.09 -2.87 6.65
CA LEU A 127 11.99 -1.99 5.91
C LEU A 127 13.44 -2.36 6.17
N GLY A 128 14.29 -2.21 5.15
CA GLY A 128 15.74 -2.20 5.35
C GLY A 128 16.15 -1.01 6.22
N SER A 129 17.26 -1.14 6.96
CA SER A 129 17.73 -0.09 7.88
C SER A 129 17.90 1.27 7.19
N LYS A 130 18.46 1.29 5.98
CA LYS A 130 18.64 2.52 5.18
C LYS A 130 17.30 3.17 4.81
N SER A 131 16.34 2.39 4.31
CA SER A 131 15.01 2.88 3.92
C SER A 131 14.25 3.38 5.13
N ARG A 132 14.34 2.67 6.26
CA ARG A 132 13.74 3.12 7.52
C ARG A 132 14.32 4.45 7.99
N THR A 133 15.64 4.62 7.96
CA THR A 133 16.28 5.90 8.32
C THR A 133 15.82 7.01 7.39
N ALA A 134 15.87 6.80 6.07
CA ALA A 134 15.45 7.81 5.11
C ALA A 134 13.98 8.22 5.28
N LEU A 135 13.07 7.24 5.44
CA LEU A 135 11.65 7.53 5.67
C LEU A 135 11.42 8.23 7.02
N LEU A 136 12.17 7.85 8.05
CA LEU A 136 12.07 8.50 9.35
C LEU A 136 12.63 9.93 9.33
N ASP A 137 13.64 10.22 8.53
CA ASP A 137 14.15 11.59 8.36
C ASP A 137 13.10 12.47 7.66
N GLU A 138 12.39 11.95 6.66
CA GLU A 138 11.29 12.66 6.00
C GLU A 138 10.11 12.90 6.97
N VAL A 139 9.61 11.85 7.63
CA VAL A 139 8.48 11.93 8.58
C VAL A 139 8.87 12.72 9.85
N GLY A 140 10.11 12.58 10.31
CA GLY A 140 10.68 13.18 11.53
C GLY A 140 10.94 14.68 11.44
N THR A 141 10.72 15.29 10.28
CA THR A 141 10.59 16.75 10.16
C THR A 141 9.39 17.28 11.00
N ASN A 142 8.46 16.40 11.37
CA ASN A 142 7.34 16.72 12.24
C ASN A 142 7.70 16.56 13.73
N ASN A 143 7.28 17.52 14.54
CA ASN A 143 7.29 17.38 16.00
C ASN A 143 6.22 16.35 16.44
N PRO A 144 6.29 15.83 17.69
CA PRO A 144 5.23 15.00 18.23
C PRO A 144 3.86 15.66 18.01
N LEU A 145 2.91 14.90 17.48
CA LEU A 145 1.59 15.43 17.11
C LEU A 145 0.57 15.06 18.17
N ARG A 146 -0.33 16.00 18.48
CA ARG A 146 -1.40 15.76 19.46
C ARG A 146 -2.59 15.07 18.78
N CYS A 147 -3.00 13.92 19.30
CA CYS A 147 -4.11 13.13 18.79
C CYS A 147 -5.44 13.56 19.44
N ASP A 148 -5.84 14.81 19.25
CA ASP A 148 -7.12 15.34 19.73
C ASP A 148 -8.00 15.87 18.58
N GLY A 149 -9.27 16.16 18.87
CA GLY A 149 -10.20 16.65 17.85
C GLY A 149 -9.79 18.00 17.22
N ALA A 150 -9.01 18.83 17.93
CA ALA A 150 -8.57 20.13 17.44
C ALA A 150 -7.43 20.00 16.41
N ASN A 151 -6.59 18.97 16.57
CA ASN A 151 -5.43 18.71 15.71
C ASN A 151 -5.69 17.58 14.69
N ARG A 152 -6.94 17.12 14.56
CA ARG A 152 -7.35 16.03 13.65
C ARG A 152 -6.72 16.12 12.27
N LYS A 153 -6.94 17.23 11.57
CA LYS A 153 -6.39 17.44 10.22
C LYS A 153 -4.86 17.34 10.15
N GLN A 154 -4.16 17.76 11.21
CA GLN A 154 -2.70 17.78 11.23
C GLN A 154 -2.13 16.37 11.35
N TYR A 155 -2.61 15.57 12.31
CA TYR A 155 -2.12 14.20 12.45
C TYR A 155 -2.62 13.29 11.33
N GLU A 156 -3.83 13.49 10.82
CA GLU A 156 -4.35 12.72 9.68
C GLU A 156 -3.48 12.94 8.44
N ALA A 157 -3.12 14.20 8.14
CA ALA A 157 -2.24 14.53 7.03
C ALA A 157 -0.86 13.88 7.18
N ALA A 158 -0.26 13.94 8.38
CA ALA A 158 1.05 13.34 8.63
C ALA A 158 1.04 11.80 8.51
N ILE A 159 -0.03 11.15 9.00
CA ILE A 159 -0.19 9.69 8.86
C ILE A 159 -0.39 9.32 7.39
N LEU A 160 -1.21 10.07 6.65
CA LEU A 160 -1.48 9.83 5.24
C LEU A 160 -0.23 10.01 4.37
N GLU A 161 0.53 11.08 4.61
CA GLU A 161 1.83 11.30 3.97
C GLU A 161 2.79 10.14 4.26
N THR A 162 2.82 9.66 5.51
CA THR A 162 3.64 8.50 5.87
C THR A 162 3.20 7.24 5.11
N PHE A 163 1.89 7.00 4.96
CA PHE A 163 1.40 5.90 4.12
C PHE A 163 1.88 6.04 2.68
N GLN A 164 1.77 7.22 2.09
CA GLN A 164 2.20 7.48 0.72
C GLN A 164 3.70 7.23 0.55
N LEU A 165 4.54 7.73 1.47
CA LEU A 165 5.98 7.51 1.47
C LEU A 165 6.34 6.02 1.58
N ILE A 166 5.66 5.26 2.45
CA ILE A 166 5.84 3.81 2.55
C ILE A 166 5.43 3.14 1.24
N THR A 167 4.30 3.50 0.65
CA THR A 167 3.83 2.89 -0.61
C THR A 167 4.76 3.19 -1.78
N ALA A 168 5.47 4.32 -1.77
CA ALA A 168 6.49 4.66 -2.76
C ALA A 168 7.83 3.93 -2.53
N SER A 169 8.02 3.27 -1.38
CA SER A 169 9.26 2.56 -1.05
C SER A 169 9.48 1.33 -1.92
N ARG A 170 10.75 0.96 -2.10
CA ARG A 170 11.15 -0.24 -2.84
C ARG A 170 10.58 -1.51 -2.18
N GLU A 171 10.60 -1.57 -0.86
CA GLU A 171 10.13 -2.71 -0.07
C GLU A 171 8.63 -2.94 -0.26
N TYR A 172 7.82 -1.88 -0.29
CA TYR A 172 6.39 -2.02 -0.60
C TYR A 172 6.15 -2.52 -2.02
N GLN A 173 6.91 -2.00 -2.98
CA GLN A 173 6.67 -2.26 -4.40
C GLN A 173 7.15 -3.64 -4.86
N LEU A 174 8.26 -4.12 -4.29
CA LEU A 174 8.93 -5.36 -4.69
C LEU A 174 8.82 -6.51 -3.67
N GLY A 175 8.20 -6.25 -2.51
CA GLY A 175 7.94 -7.23 -1.45
C GLY A 175 6.56 -7.87 -1.49
#